data_AF-R7VF13-F1
#
_entry.id   AF-R7VF13-F1
#
_cell.length_a   1.000
_cell.length_b   1.000
_cell.length_c   1.000
_cell.angle_alpha   90.00
_cell.angle_beta   90.00
_cell.angle_gamma   90.00
#
_symmetry.space_group_name_H-M   'P 1'
#
loop_
_entity.id
_entity.type
_entity.pdbx_description
1 polymer ?
#
loop_
_entity_poly.entity_id
_entity_poly.type
_entity_poly.pdbx_seq_one_letter_code
_entity_poly.pdbx_strand_id
1 'polypeptide(L)'
;PPISIEKQVKDTMQKAFWDALREKLGEDPPDFSHAMVLLEEVKENLEEILLPQHTRVRAEIKEVIDLQLIEQQADAGTLDFHQYATFVVDMMAKLCAPARDEEVAKLREITEIVPLFQSIFRVLELLKMDMANFTIQQIRPYLQQQSVNYERTKFQQLLKTQEGL
;
A
#
# COMPACT_ATOMS: atom_id res chain seq x y z
N PRO A 1 -10.42 3.03 -26.03
CA PRO A 1 -11.10 4.15 -25.32
C PRO A 1 -10.21 5.40 -25.32
N PRO A 2 -10.74 6.61 -25.59
CA PRO A 2 -9.98 7.84 -25.41
C PRO A 2 -9.64 7.97 -23.92
N ILE A 3 -8.41 8.38 -23.61
CA ILE A 3 -7.94 8.57 -22.24
C ILE A 3 -8.82 9.64 -21.59
N SER A 4 -9.52 9.31 -20.50
CA SER A 4 -10.33 10.28 -19.73
C SER A 4 -9.46 11.47 -19.33
N ILE A 5 -10.00 12.69 -19.37
CA ILE A 5 -9.28 13.89 -18.92
C ILE A 5 -8.77 13.70 -17.49
N GLU A 6 -9.55 13.04 -16.63
CA GLU A 6 -9.13 12.69 -15.26
C GLU A 6 -7.84 11.86 -15.24
N LYS A 7 -7.73 10.88 -16.13
CA LYS A 7 -6.52 10.05 -16.25
C LYS A 7 -5.35 10.88 -16.75
N GLN A 8 -5.55 11.74 -17.75
CA GLN A 8 -4.49 12.62 -18.25
C GLN A 8 -3.98 13.58 -17.17
N VAL A 9 -4.88 14.17 -16.39
CA VAL A 9 -4.54 15.04 -15.26
C VAL A 9 -3.75 14.27 -14.21
N LYS A 10 -4.22 13.08 -13.81
CA LYS A 10 -3.54 12.22 -12.84
C LYS A 10 -2.13 11.85 -13.31
N ASP A 11 -1.98 11.35 -14.54
CA ASP A 11 -0.70 10.92 -15.10
C ASP A 11 0.28 12.10 -15.19
N THR A 12 -0.20 13.30 -15.55
CA THR A 12 0.61 14.52 -15.62
C THR A 12 1.07 14.96 -14.23
N MET A 13 0.18 14.95 -13.23
CA MET A 13 0.53 15.30 -11.85
C MET A 13 1.53 14.32 -11.25
N GLN A 14 1.32 13.01 -11.45
CA GLN A 14 2.25 11.99 -10.97
C GLN A 14 3.63 12.16 -11.61
N LYS A 15 3.67 12.41 -12.93
CA LYS A 15 4.94 12.69 -13.62
C LYS A 15 5.66 13.90 -13.01
N ALA A 16 4.94 15.02 -12.81
CA ALA A 16 5.52 16.22 -12.21
C ALA A 16 6.07 15.97 -10.80
N PHE A 17 5.37 15.15 -9.99
CA PHE A 17 5.85 14.76 -8.67
C PHE A 17 7.17 13.96 -8.74
N TRP A 18 7.25 12.96 -9.62
CA TRP A 18 8.46 12.14 -9.78
C TRP A 18 9.64 12.93 -10.36
N ASP A 19 9.36 13.88 -11.26
CA ASP A 19 10.38 14.77 -11.80
C ASP A 19 10.91 15.73 -10.72
N ALA A 20 10.03 16.29 -9.87
CA ALA A 20 10.42 17.13 -8.74
C ALA A 20 11.21 16.36 -7.67
N LEU A 21 10.83 15.11 -7.37
CA LEU A 21 11.60 14.24 -6.47
C LEU A 21 13.02 14.00 -7.02
N ARG A 22 13.14 13.72 -8.33
CA ARG A 22 14.44 13.50 -8.97
C ARG A 22 15.32 14.74 -8.90
N GLU A 23 14.74 15.92 -9.11
CA GLU A 23 15.45 17.20 -9.01
C GLU A 23 15.97 17.43 -7.59
N LYS A 24 15.10 17.32 -6.57
CA LYS A 24 15.44 17.52 -5.15
C LYS A 24 16.52 16.55 -4.64
N LEU A 25 16.45 15.29 -5.04
CA LEU A 25 17.47 14.30 -4.69
C LEU A 25 18.83 14.56 -5.37
N GLY A 26 18.84 15.34 -6.46
CA GLY A 26 20.05 15.73 -7.18
C GLY A 26 20.66 17.07 -6.75
N GLU A 27 20.03 17.78 -5.81
CA GLU A 27 20.56 19.02 -5.24
C GLU A 27 21.80 18.76 -4.36
N ASP A 28 22.57 19.82 -4.08
CA ASP A 28 23.73 19.79 -3.18
C ASP A 28 23.61 20.88 -2.10
N PRO A 29 23.22 20.54 -0.84
CA PRO A 29 22.91 19.19 -0.35
C PRO A 29 21.54 18.67 -0.84
N PRO A 30 21.33 17.34 -0.90
CA PRO A 30 20.06 16.77 -1.33
C PRO A 30 18.89 17.13 -0.41
N ASP A 31 17.71 17.43 -0.98
CA ASP A 31 16.47 17.63 -0.25
C ASP A 31 15.65 16.33 -0.21
N PHE A 32 15.51 15.75 0.98
CA PHE A 32 14.79 14.50 1.19
C PHE A 32 13.29 14.66 1.52
N SER A 33 12.77 15.89 1.57
CA SER A 33 11.37 16.17 1.95
C SER A 33 10.34 15.32 1.20
N HIS A 34 10.51 15.17 -0.10
CA HIS A 34 9.57 14.38 -0.92
C HIS A 34 9.76 12.87 -0.72
N ALA A 35 10.99 12.42 -0.48
CA ALA A 35 11.27 11.02 -0.21
C ALA A 35 10.71 10.59 1.16
N MET A 36 10.71 11.48 2.15
CA MET A 36 10.10 11.25 3.46
C MET A 36 8.59 11.00 3.35
N VAL A 37 7.88 11.81 2.56
CA VAL A 37 6.45 11.61 2.28
C VAL A 37 6.20 10.24 1.64
N LEU A 38 7.05 9.83 0.69
CA LEU A 38 6.92 8.52 0.06
C LEU A 38 7.19 7.37 1.03
N LEU A 39 8.16 7.50 1.94
CA LEU A 39 8.45 6.49 2.95
C LEU A 39 7.30 6.34 3.94
N GLU A 40 6.68 7.44 4.36
CA GLU A 40 5.46 7.44 5.16
C GLU A 40 4.33 6.72 4.42
N GLU A 41 4.08 7.07 3.15
CA GLU A 41 3.03 6.43 2.36
C GLU A 41 3.30 4.92 2.16
N VAL A 42 4.55 4.51 1.88
CA VAL A 42 4.93 3.10 1.81
C VAL A 42 4.64 2.36 3.12
N LYS A 43 4.96 2.97 4.26
CA LYS A 43 4.67 2.40 5.59
C LYS A 43 3.17 2.21 5.78
N GLU A 44 2.36 3.21 5.47
CA GLU A 44 0.89 3.11 5.57
C GLU A 44 0.34 2.02 4.65
N ASN A 45 0.82 1.95 3.41
CA ASN A 45 0.44 0.93 2.44
C ASN A 45 0.75 -0.49 2.95
N LEU A 46 1.95 -0.69 3.52
CA LEU A 46 2.33 -1.96 4.13
C LEU A 46 1.46 -2.29 5.35
N GLU A 47 1.06 -1.30 6.14
CA GLU A 47 0.18 -1.51 7.28
C GLU A 47 -1.28 -1.82 6.91
N GLU A 48 -1.76 -1.27 5.79
CA GLU A 48 -3.10 -1.49 5.24
C GLU A 48 -3.31 -2.92 4.71
N ILE A 49 -2.27 -3.54 4.14
CA ILE A 49 -2.35 -4.92 3.66
C ILE A 49 -2.32 -5.95 4.80
N LEU A 50 -2.02 -5.55 6.04
CA LEU A 50 -1.95 -6.46 7.16
C LEU A 50 -3.32 -6.70 7.79
N LEU A 51 -3.67 -7.98 7.96
CA LEU A 51 -4.80 -8.39 8.78
C LEU A 51 -4.57 -8.08 10.27
N PRO A 52 -5.64 -7.91 11.08
CA PRO A 52 -5.52 -7.54 12.50
C PRO A 52 -4.60 -8.46 13.32
N GLN A 53 -4.54 -9.75 12.99
CA GLN A 53 -3.70 -10.72 13.69
C GLN A 53 -2.19 -10.60 13.39
N HIS A 54 -1.77 -9.84 12.37
CA HIS A 54 -0.35 -9.66 11.99
C HIS A 54 0.38 -8.65 12.88
N THR A 55 0.21 -8.74 14.21
CA THR A 55 0.73 -7.77 15.18
C THR A 55 2.26 -7.69 15.19
N ARG A 56 2.95 -8.83 15.07
CA ARG A 56 4.42 -8.90 15.03
C ARG A 56 5.00 -8.20 13.79
N VAL A 57 4.43 -8.46 12.61
CA VAL A 57 4.87 -7.84 11.36
C VAL A 57 4.62 -6.33 11.39
N ARG A 58 3.48 -5.92 11.93
CA ARG A 58 3.16 -4.50 12.13
C ARG A 58 4.18 -3.81 13.05
N ALA A 59 4.60 -4.47 14.13
CA ALA A 59 5.63 -3.94 15.02
C ALA A 59 6.98 -3.81 14.31
N GLU A 60 7.38 -4.82 13.54
CA GLU A 60 8.62 -4.81 12.73
C GLU A 60 8.63 -3.64 11.73
N ILE A 61 7.53 -3.40 11.01
CA ILE A 61 7.39 -2.25 10.10
C ILE A 61 7.56 -0.92 10.83
N LYS A 62 6.93 -0.77 12.01
CA LYS A 62 7.00 0.47 12.80
C LYS A 62 8.38 0.74 13.39
N GLU A 63 9.09 -0.32 13.75
CA GLU A 63 10.44 -0.25 14.31
C GLU A 63 11.47 0.11 13.23
N VAL A 64 11.38 -0.52 12.05
CA VAL A 64 12.35 -0.26 10.96
C VAL A 64 12.05 1.03 10.23
N ILE A 65 10.78 1.31 9.91
CA ILE A 65 10.38 2.57 9.25
C ILE A 65 9.94 3.58 10.33
N ASP A 66 10.90 3.99 11.16
CA ASP A 66 10.76 5.08 12.11
C ASP A 66 11.08 6.41 11.43
N LEU A 67 10.03 7.18 11.10
CA LEU A 67 10.15 8.43 10.36
C LEU A 67 10.99 9.47 11.10
N GLN A 68 10.99 9.48 12.44
CA GLN A 68 11.79 10.43 13.21
C GLN A 68 13.28 10.08 13.11
N LEU A 69 13.60 8.79 13.17
CA LEU A 69 14.99 8.32 13.01
C LEU A 69 15.48 8.56 11.57
N ILE A 70 14.64 8.29 10.57
CA ILE A 70 14.95 8.50 9.16
C ILE A 70 15.20 9.99 8.88
N GLU A 71 14.37 10.88 9.43
CA GLU A 71 14.55 12.34 9.31
C GLU A 71 15.90 12.77 9.92
N GLN A 72 16.24 12.28 11.11
CA GLN A 72 17.55 12.55 11.73
C GLN A 72 18.71 12.04 10.89
N GLN A 73 18.59 10.87 10.26
CA GLN A 73 19.61 10.33 9.36
C GLN A 73 19.76 11.17 8.09
N ALA A 74 18.64 11.69 7.58
CA ALA A 74 18.59 12.57 6.41
C ALA A 74 19.34 13.89 6.69
N ASP A 75 19.03 14.54 7.82
CA ASP A 75 19.70 15.77 8.26
C ASP A 75 21.20 15.58 8.51
N ALA A 76 21.58 14.40 9.00
CA ALA A 76 22.98 14.04 9.22
C ALA A 76 23.72 13.59 7.95
N GLY A 77 23.03 13.47 6.80
CA GLY A 77 23.61 12.98 5.54
C GLY A 77 24.03 11.50 5.57
N THR A 78 23.41 10.70 6.44
CA THR A 78 23.73 9.27 6.66
C THR A 78 22.63 8.32 6.20
N LEU A 79 21.57 8.87 5.59
CA LEU A 79 20.41 8.10 5.15
C LEU A 79 20.76 7.14 4.01
N ASP A 80 20.41 5.86 4.16
CA ASP A 80 20.56 4.83 3.13
C ASP A 80 19.19 4.37 2.60
N PHE A 81 18.79 4.91 1.44
CA PHE A 81 17.54 4.51 0.77
C PHE A 81 17.50 3.04 0.35
N HIS A 82 18.64 2.46 -0.01
CA HIS A 82 18.68 1.06 -0.45
C HIS A 82 18.38 0.11 0.70
N GLN A 83 18.83 0.44 1.91
CA GLN A 83 18.50 -0.32 3.10
C GLN A 83 16.98 -0.36 3.34
N TYR A 84 16.32 0.80 3.32
CA TYR A 84 14.86 0.88 3.52
C TYR A 84 14.09 0.22 2.38
N ALA A 85 14.52 0.41 1.13
CA ALA A 85 13.88 -0.24 -0.01
C ALA A 85 14.02 -1.76 0.04
N THR A 86 15.18 -2.28 0.46
CA THR A 86 15.39 -3.72 0.65
C THR A 86 14.44 -4.27 1.70
N PHE A 87 14.30 -3.58 2.84
CA PHE A 87 13.35 -3.98 3.88
C PHE A 87 11.91 -4.02 3.36
N VAL A 88 11.48 -3.00 2.61
CA VAL A 88 10.14 -2.93 2.02
C VAL A 88 9.92 -4.09 1.05
N VAL A 89 10.87 -4.36 0.15
CA VAL A 89 10.79 -5.47 -0.80
C VAL A 89 10.75 -6.83 -0.10
N ASP A 90 11.54 -7.01 0.96
CA ASP A 90 11.51 -8.22 1.79
C ASP A 90 10.16 -8.38 2.48
N MET A 91 9.57 -7.29 2.97
CA MET A 91 8.25 -7.32 3.57
C MET A 91 7.16 -7.66 2.54
N MET A 92 7.23 -7.08 1.35
CA MET A 92 6.35 -7.40 0.23
C MET A 92 6.47 -8.88 -0.15
N ALA A 93 7.69 -9.43 -0.20
CA ALA A 93 7.92 -10.85 -0.50
C ALA A 93 7.33 -11.78 0.56
N LYS A 94 7.33 -11.38 1.85
CA LYS A 94 6.68 -12.15 2.93
C LYS A 94 5.16 -12.12 2.86
N LEU A 95 4.58 -11.04 2.33
CA LEU A 95 3.14 -10.78 2.35
C LEU A 95 2.43 -11.12 1.02
N CYS A 96 3.18 -11.31 -0.06
CA CYS A 96 2.62 -11.51 -1.38
C CYS A 96 2.09 -12.93 -1.60
N ALA A 97 1.14 -13.05 -2.53
CA ALA A 97 0.71 -14.35 -3.04
C ALA A 97 1.75 -14.90 -4.04
N PRO A 98 1.83 -16.23 -4.25
CA PRO A 98 2.81 -16.84 -5.17
C PRO A 98 2.78 -16.27 -6.60
N ALA A 99 1.62 -15.76 -7.04
CA ALA A 99 1.47 -15.12 -8.35
C ALA A 99 2.25 -13.79 -8.49
N ARG A 100 2.74 -13.21 -7.38
CA ARG A 100 3.45 -11.93 -7.33
C ARG A 100 4.94 -12.07 -7.07
N ASP A 101 5.43 -13.26 -6.76
CA ASP A 101 6.84 -13.49 -6.43
C ASP A 101 7.79 -12.97 -7.51
N GLU A 102 7.45 -13.18 -8.80
CA GLU A 102 8.24 -12.69 -9.92
C GLU A 102 8.25 -11.15 -10.02
N GLU A 103 7.11 -10.49 -9.78
CA GLU A 103 7.02 -9.02 -9.79
C GLU A 103 7.80 -8.41 -8.63
N VAL A 104 7.76 -9.03 -7.44
CA VAL A 104 8.53 -8.58 -6.27
C VAL A 104 10.03 -8.83 -6.49
N ALA A 105 10.43 -9.93 -7.12
CA ALA A 105 11.82 -10.21 -7.43
C ALA A 105 12.45 -9.14 -8.34
N LYS A 106 11.71 -8.66 -9.35
CA LYS A 106 12.15 -7.59 -10.26
C LYS A 106 12.44 -6.27 -9.54
N LEU A 107 11.82 -6.01 -8.38
CA LEU A 107 12.12 -4.81 -7.59
C LEU A 107 13.58 -4.78 -7.11
N ARG A 108 14.17 -5.95 -6.87
CA ARG A 108 15.58 -6.06 -6.42
C ARG A 108 16.59 -5.70 -7.51
N GLU A 109 16.16 -5.67 -8.77
CA GLU A 109 17.01 -5.37 -9.92
C GLU A 109 17.12 -3.85 -10.18
N ILE A 110 16.26 -3.04 -9.56
CA ILE A 110 16.18 -1.60 -9.79
C ILE A 110 17.14 -0.87 -8.85
N THR A 111 18.12 -0.17 -9.42
CA THR A 111 19.15 0.58 -8.67
C THR A 111 18.79 2.05 -8.49
N GLU A 112 18.04 2.65 -9.40
CA GLU A 112 17.68 4.07 -9.27
C GLU A 112 16.52 4.25 -8.27
N ILE A 113 16.67 5.22 -7.35
CA ILE A 113 15.73 5.46 -6.25
C ILE A 113 14.32 5.77 -6.77
N VAL A 114 14.19 6.68 -7.73
CA VAL A 114 12.88 7.13 -8.24
C VAL A 114 12.13 5.98 -8.97
N PRO A 115 12.73 5.28 -9.95
CA PRO A 115 12.12 4.09 -10.55
C PRO A 115 11.79 2.97 -9.54
N LEU A 116 12.60 2.81 -8.49
CA LEU A 116 12.37 1.82 -7.45
C LEU A 116 11.10 2.16 -6.65
N PHE A 117 10.95 3.39 -6.18
CA PHE A 117 9.72 3.84 -5.52
C PHE A 117 8.49 3.66 -6.43
N GLN A 118 8.56 4.09 -7.69
CA GLN A 118 7.48 3.91 -8.65
C GLN A 118 7.03 2.44 -8.78
N SER A 119 8.00 1.53 -8.82
CA SER A 119 7.75 0.10 -8.96
C SER A 119 7.22 -0.51 -7.66
N ILE A 120 7.73 -0.09 -6.50
CA ILE A 120 7.22 -0.46 -5.17
C ILE A 120 5.75 -0.07 -5.04
N PHE A 121 5.38 1.19 -5.30
CA PHE A 121 3.99 1.64 -5.21
C PHE A 121 3.06 0.86 -6.15
N ARG A 122 3.51 0.60 -7.38
CA ARG A 122 2.73 -0.21 -8.32
C ARG A 122 2.45 -1.61 -7.76
N VAL A 123 3.45 -2.27 -7.19
CA VAL A 123 3.28 -3.63 -6.65
C VAL A 123 2.48 -3.59 -5.35
N LEU A 124 2.64 -2.58 -4.49
CA LEU A 124 1.82 -2.39 -3.29
C LEU A 124 0.32 -2.28 -3.63
N GLU A 125 -0.04 -1.53 -4.67
CA GLU A 125 -1.44 -1.42 -5.13
C GLU A 125 -2.00 -2.78 -5.60
N LEU A 126 -1.18 -3.61 -6.25
CA LEU A 126 -1.57 -4.98 -6.60
C LEU A 126 -1.76 -5.84 -5.36
N LEU A 127 -0.85 -5.74 -4.38
CA LEU A 127 -0.94 -6.48 -3.12
C LEU A 127 -2.19 -6.08 -2.31
N LYS A 128 -2.57 -4.80 -2.30
CA LYS A 128 -3.83 -4.34 -1.70
C LYS A 128 -5.03 -5.00 -2.34
N MET A 129 -5.07 -5.04 -3.67
CA MET A 129 -6.15 -5.70 -4.40
C MET A 129 -6.18 -7.21 -4.10
N ASP A 130 -5.03 -7.87 -4.04
CA ASP A 130 -4.91 -9.29 -3.69
C ASP A 130 -5.45 -9.54 -2.27
N MET A 131 -5.09 -8.70 -1.29
CA MET A 131 -5.57 -8.79 0.10
C MET A 131 -7.08 -8.54 0.22
N ALA A 132 -7.63 -7.57 -0.51
CA ALA A 132 -9.07 -7.31 -0.56
C ALA A 132 -9.82 -8.53 -1.14
N ASN A 133 -9.33 -9.08 -2.24
CA ASN A 133 -9.91 -10.28 -2.85
C ASN A 133 -9.86 -11.49 -1.91
N PHE A 134 -8.72 -11.70 -1.24
CA PHE A 134 -8.55 -12.76 -0.25
C PHE A 134 -9.53 -12.61 0.91
N THR A 135 -9.68 -11.40 1.45
CA THR A 135 -10.59 -11.11 2.57
C THR A 135 -12.05 -11.34 2.18
N ILE A 136 -12.46 -10.92 0.98
CA ILE A 136 -13.80 -11.20 0.44
C ILE A 136 -14.05 -12.71 0.33
N GLN A 137 -13.07 -13.46 -0.18
CA GLN A 137 -13.17 -14.91 -0.31
C GLN A 137 -13.29 -15.60 1.05
N GLN A 138 -12.56 -15.14 2.06
CA GLN A 138 -12.62 -15.68 3.42
C GLN A 138 -13.97 -15.42 4.10
N ILE A 139 -14.55 -14.23 3.93
CA ILE A 139 -15.79 -13.84 4.61
C ILE A 139 -17.04 -14.47 3.94
N ARG A 140 -16.98 -14.73 2.63
CA ARG A 140 -18.12 -15.22 1.83
C ARG A 140 -18.87 -16.42 2.44
N PRO A 141 -18.22 -17.50 2.94
CA PRO A 141 -18.93 -18.65 3.49
C PRO A 141 -19.75 -18.29 4.74
N TYR A 142 -19.21 -17.42 5.60
CA TYR A 142 -19.91 -16.99 6.82
C TYR A 142 -21.16 -16.16 6.50
N LEU A 143 -21.06 -15.28 5.49
CA LEU A 143 -22.21 -14.52 5.01
C LEU A 143 -23.29 -15.43 4.41
N GLN A 144 -22.89 -16.43 3.62
CA GLN A 144 -23.82 -17.39 3.03
C GLN A 144 -24.53 -18.26 4.08
N GLN A 145 -23.84 -18.64 5.15
CA GLN A 145 -24.43 -19.40 6.24
C GLN A 145 -25.48 -18.58 7.03
N GLN A 146 -25.24 -17.27 7.19
CA GLN A 146 -26.13 -16.39 7.95
C GLN A 146 -27.23 -15.73 7.09
N SER A 147 -27.11 -15.75 5.76
CA SER A 147 -28.00 -15.00 4.86
C SER A 147 -29.46 -15.40 5.01
N VAL A 148 -29.77 -16.70 5.07
CA VAL A 148 -31.15 -17.19 5.17
C VAL A 148 -31.84 -16.70 6.45
N ASN A 149 -31.13 -16.70 7.58
CA ASN A 149 -31.68 -16.24 8.84
C ASN A 149 -31.87 -14.71 8.84
N TYR A 150 -30.89 -13.99 8.28
CA TYR A 150 -30.96 -12.54 8.14
C TYR A 150 -32.13 -12.11 7.24
N GLU A 151 -32.27 -12.71 6.06
CA GLU A 151 -33.36 -12.46 5.10
C GLU A 151 -34.73 -12.76 5.71
N ARG A 152 -34.89 -13.90 6.38
CA ARG A 152 -36.15 -14.24 7.09
C ARG A 152 -36.50 -13.21 8.14
N THR A 153 -35.53 -12.79 8.95
CA THR A 153 -35.75 -11.80 10.02
C THR A 153 -36.16 -10.45 9.45
N LYS A 154 -35.48 -10.00 8.39
CA LYS A 154 -35.80 -8.74 7.70
C LYS A 154 -37.16 -8.79 7.01
N PHE A 155 -37.50 -9.90 6.37
CA PHE A 155 -38.81 -10.09 5.76
C PHE A 155 -39.94 -10.04 6.80
N GLN A 156 -39.77 -10.70 7.95
CA GLN A 156 -40.74 -10.62 9.05
C GLN A 156 -40.88 -9.21 9.62
N GLN A 157 -39.78 -8.43 9.70
CA GLN A 157 -39.85 -7.02 10.10
C GLN A 157 -40.68 -6.20 9.10
N LEU A 158 -40.47 -6.38 7.80
CA LEU A 158 -41.22 -5.68 6.75
C LEU A 158 -42.71 -6.00 6.80
N LEU A 159 -43.09 -7.27 6.99
CA LEU A 159 -44.49 -7.65 7.15
C LEU A 159 -45.14 -6.94 8.34
N LYS A 160 -44.48 -6.92 9.50
CA LYS A 160 -45.00 -6.23 10.70
C LYS A 160 -45.14 -4.73 10.51
N THR A 161 -44.25 -4.09 9.75
CA THR A 161 -44.35 -2.66 9.43
C THR A 161 -45.50 -2.38 8.46
N GLN A 162 -45.80 -3.30 7.54
CA GLN A 162 -46.94 -3.17 6.62
C GLN A 162 -48.29 -3.44 7.29
N GLU A 163 -48.35 -4.36 8.27
CA GLU A 163 -49.57 -4.64 9.05
C GLU A 163 -49.88 -3.56 10.12
N GLY A 164 -48.95 -2.63 10.37
CA GLY A 164 -49.10 -1.49 11.29
C GLY A 164 -49.54 -0.17 10.64
N LEU A 165 -49.94 -0.20 9.37
CA LEU A 165 -50.62 0.88 8.63
C LEU A 165 -52.12 0.54 8.48
#